data_AF-A0A9Q0BCL3-F1
#
_entry.id   AF-A0A9Q0BCL3-F1
#
_cell.length_a   1.000
_cell.length_b   1.000
_cell.length_c   1.000
_cell.angle_alpha   90.00
_cell.angle_beta   90.00
_cell.angle_gamma   90.00
#
_symmetry.space_group_name_H-M   'P 1'
#
loop_
_entity.id
_entity.type
_entity.pdbx_description
1 polymer ?
#
loop_
_entity_poly.entity_id
_entity_poly.type
_entity_poly.pdbx_seq_one_letter_code
_entity_poly.pdbx_strand_id
1 'polypeptide(L)'
;MAPNKKMTTVTAADVFPALYMYLFLIIEPGIIWIALPLILVDPSHHFHSLAPAGLTSGPYFTTSPSSPPASFLQVWHTPQTRELLYLYVAAMAFSAVVEPMLLYLARYKLHDARDTELVATGVLLSFLAFDVFHAAANWAVVGSESLTGDMYAAINFWIPVVWVVIRSMWLLGVGRSVTHCKTE
;
A
#
# COMPACT_ATOMS: atom_id res chain seq x y z
N MET A 1 -34.69 24.44 34.30
CA MET A 1 -33.59 23.47 34.21
C MET A 1 -33.24 23.31 32.74
N ALA A 2 -32.10 23.82 32.30
CA ALA A 2 -31.64 23.59 30.93
C ALA A 2 -31.24 22.10 30.77
N PRO A 3 -31.56 21.45 29.65
CA PRO A 3 -31.16 20.07 29.42
C PRO A 3 -29.63 19.99 29.38
N ASN A 4 -29.09 19.10 30.20
CA ASN A 4 -27.67 18.82 30.31
C ASN A 4 -27.20 18.24 28.95
N LYS A 5 -26.60 19.06 28.08
CA LYS A 5 -26.04 18.61 26.79
C LYS A 5 -24.93 17.61 27.11
N LYS A 6 -25.18 16.32 26.88
CA LYS A 6 -24.14 15.28 26.91
C LYS A 6 -23.15 15.58 25.79
N MET A 7 -22.03 16.19 26.15
CA MET A 7 -20.87 16.33 25.27
C MET A 7 -20.28 14.93 25.09
N THR A 8 -20.59 14.28 23.97
CA THR A 8 -19.94 13.01 23.61
C THR A 8 -18.50 13.32 23.22
N THR A 9 -17.56 12.95 24.09
CA THR A 9 -16.12 13.04 23.82
C THR A 9 -15.77 12.13 22.65
N VAL A 10 -15.28 12.72 21.56
CA VAL A 10 -14.69 12.00 20.43
C VAL A 10 -13.48 11.23 20.96
N THR A 11 -13.41 9.94 20.66
CA THR A 11 -12.32 9.07 21.08
C THR A 11 -11.37 8.76 19.92
N ALA A 12 -10.16 8.30 20.22
CA ALA A 12 -9.22 7.81 19.20
C ALA A 12 -9.80 6.65 18.36
N ALA A 13 -10.75 5.87 18.91
CA ALA A 13 -11.45 4.82 18.19
C ALA A 13 -12.46 5.35 17.15
N ASP A 14 -12.96 6.58 17.33
CA ASP A 14 -13.84 7.27 16.37
C ASP A 14 -13.03 7.87 15.20
N VAL A 15 -11.79 8.28 15.47
CA VAL A 15 -10.83 8.79 14.47
C VAL A 15 -10.36 7.68 13.53
N PHE A 16 -10.05 6.51 14.09
CA PHE A 16 -9.60 5.36 13.32
C PHE A 16 -10.57 4.19 13.49
N PRO A 17 -11.57 4.01 12.60
CA PRO A 17 -12.55 2.94 12.72
C PRO A 17 -11.93 1.53 12.64
N ALA A 18 -12.66 0.52 13.14
CA ALA A 18 -12.18 -0.87 13.19
C ALA A 18 -11.89 -1.45 11.79
N LEU A 19 -12.61 -1.03 10.76
CA LEU A 19 -12.37 -1.45 9.37
C LEU A 19 -10.94 -1.11 8.93
N TYR A 20 -10.52 0.15 9.08
CA TYR A 20 -9.18 0.59 8.70
C TYR A 20 -8.09 -0.05 9.56
N MET A 21 -8.38 -0.32 10.84
CA MET A 21 -7.49 -1.11 11.67
C MET A 21 -7.26 -2.51 11.10
N TYR A 22 -8.32 -3.22 10.72
CA TYR A 22 -8.20 -4.55 10.15
C TYR A 22 -7.42 -4.54 8.83
N LEU A 23 -7.71 -3.55 7.97
CA LEU A 23 -7.06 -3.41 6.68
C LEU A 23 -5.54 -3.13 6.82
N PHE A 24 -5.17 -2.12 7.60
CA PHE A 24 -3.78 -1.64 7.67
C PHE A 24 -2.91 -2.39 8.70
N LEU A 25 -3.48 -2.98 9.76
CA LEU A 25 -2.69 -3.70 10.77
C LEU A 25 -2.62 -5.21 10.52
N ILE A 26 -3.51 -5.77 9.70
CA ILE A 26 -3.61 -7.23 9.52
C ILE A 26 -3.51 -7.61 8.05
N ILE A 27 -4.41 -7.09 7.20
CA ILE A 27 -4.49 -7.53 5.80
C ILE A 27 -3.25 -7.10 5.00
N GLU A 28 -2.93 -5.80 5.00
CA GLU A 28 -1.77 -5.29 4.25
C GLU A 28 -0.44 -5.93 4.70
N PRO A 29 -0.08 -5.95 6.01
CA PRO A 29 1.12 -6.64 6.46
C PRO A 29 1.11 -8.13 6.11
N GLY A 30 -0.04 -8.82 6.28
CA GLY A 30 -0.15 -10.24 6.01
C GLY A 30 0.14 -10.60 4.55
N ILE A 31 -0.36 -9.80 3.61
CA ILE A 31 -0.07 -9.97 2.19
C ILE A 31 1.43 -9.81 1.92
N ILE A 32 2.08 -8.81 2.52
CA ILE A 32 3.52 -8.56 2.34
C ILE A 32 4.36 -9.70 2.93
N TRP A 33 4.01 -10.18 4.12
CA TRP A 33 4.68 -11.31 4.78
C TRP A 33 4.59 -12.62 3.98
N ILE A 34 3.49 -12.83 3.26
CA ILE A 34 3.33 -13.99 2.37
C ILE A 34 4.06 -13.79 1.04
N ALA A 35 4.03 -12.57 0.48
CA ALA A 35 4.63 -12.28 -0.82
C ALA A 35 6.16 -12.36 -0.80
N LEU A 36 6.84 -11.90 0.26
CA LEU A 36 8.31 -11.88 0.29
C LEU A 36 8.94 -13.28 0.16
N PRO A 37 8.51 -14.32 0.91
CA PRO A 37 9.01 -15.68 0.71
C PRO A 37 8.74 -16.23 -0.69
N LEU A 38 7.60 -15.88 -1.31
CA LEU A 38 7.25 -16.35 -2.66
C LEU A 38 8.23 -15.83 -3.72
N ILE A 39 8.77 -14.61 -3.57
CA ILE A 39 9.86 -14.08 -4.42
C ILE A 39 11.13 -14.91 -4.31
N LEU A 40 11.44 -15.42 -3.13
CA LEU A 40 12.63 -16.24 -2.94
C LEU A 40 12.47 -17.64 -3.53
N VAL A 41 11.25 -18.17 -3.57
CA VAL A 41 10.94 -19.50 -4.09
C VAL A 41 10.83 -19.52 -5.61
N ASP A 42 10.23 -18.48 -6.21
CA ASP A 42 10.04 -18.40 -7.67
C ASP A 42 10.22 -16.96 -8.22
N PRO A 43 11.47 -16.45 -8.21
CA PRO A 43 11.80 -15.13 -8.70
C PRO A 43 11.49 -14.97 -10.20
N SER A 44 11.48 -16.05 -10.99
CA SER A 44 11.17 -16.01 -12.41
C SER A 44 9.76 -15.50 -12.69
N HIS A 45 8.75 -16.01 -11.99
CA HIS A 45 7.36 -15.54 -12.16
C HIS A 45 7.17 -14.09 -11.68
N HIS A 46 7.90 -13.66 -10.64
CA HIS A 46 7.86 -12.28 -10.15
C HIS A 46 8.78 -11.32 -10.92
N PHE A 47 9.70 -11.84 -11.73
CA PHE A 47 10.51 -11.04 -12.64
C PHE A 47 9.78 -10.80 -13.96
N HIS A 48 9.09 -11.82 -14.49
CA HIS A 48 8.27 -11.67 -15.69
C HIS A 48 7.04 -10.77 -15.49
N SER A 49 6.65 -10.50 -14.24
CA SER A 49 5.65 -9.46 -13.93
C SER A 49 6.18 -8.04 -14.12
N LEU A 50 7.50 -7.83 -13.90
CA LEU A 50 8.18 -6.55 -14.13
C LEU A 50 8.67 -6.40 -15.57
N ALA A 51 8.90 -7.52 -16.27
CA ALA A 51 9.34 -7.54 -17.65
C ALA A 51 8.70 -8.73 -18.41
N PRO A 52 7.43 -8.60 -18.84
CA PRO A 52 6.73 -9.67 -19.54
C PRO A 52 7.49 -10.10 -20.81
N ALA A 53 7.67 -11.41 -20.98
CA ALA A 53 8.33 -11.95 -22.16
C ALA A 53 7.43 -11.77 -23.39
N GLY A 54 7.80 -10.86 -24.29
CA GLY A 54 7.22 -10.76 -25.63
C GLY A 54 6.33 -9.55 -25.91
N LEU A 55 6.22 -8.57 -25.01
CA LEU A 55 5.38 -7.39 -25.24
C LEU A 55 6.13 -6.08 -24.97
N THR A 56 5.69 -5.04 -25.67
CA THR A 56 6.19 -3.66 -25.59
C THR A 56 6.16 -3.20 -24.13
N SER A 57 7.35 -3.11 -23.57
CA SER A 57 7.60 -2.56 -22.24
C SER A 57 7.08 -1.13 -22.13
N GLY A 58 6.86 -0.69 -20.89
CA GLY A 58 6.18 0.55 -20.56
C GLY A 58 6.84 1.79 -21.16
N PRO A 59 6.24 2.98 -20.95
CA PRO A 59 6.67 4.23 -21.59
C PRO A 59 8.18 4.53 -21.52
N TYR A 60 8.89 3.97 -20.54
CA TYR A 60 10.31 4.21 -20.29
C TYR A 60 11.25 3.05 -20.65
N PHE A 61 10.73 1.90 -21.08
CA PHE A 61 11.53 0.72 -21.40
C PHE A 61 11.11 0.15 -22.76
N THR A 62 12.04 -0.40 -23.54
CA THR A 62 11.76 -1.14 -24.78
C THR A 62 12.38 -2.53 -24.71
N THR A 63 11.59 -3.58 -24.92
CA THR A 63 12.07 -4.96 -24.98
C THR A 63 12.90 -5.16 -26.24
N SER A 64 14.04 -5.84 -26.12
CA SER A 64 14.81 -6.27 -27.29
C SER A 64 14.20 -7.58 -27.81
N PRO A 65 13.55 -7.59 -28.99
CA PRO A 65 12.88 -8.78 -29.51
C PRO A 65 13.85 -9.93 -29.89
N SER A 66 15.16 -9.70 -29.83
CA SER A 66 16.20 -10.64 -30.24
C SER A 66 16.83 -11.45 -29.10
N SER A 67 16.43 -11.24 -27.85
CA SER A 67 17.00 -11.95 -26.69
C SER A 67 16.07 -13.06 -26.20
N PRO A 68 16.55 -14.31 -26.05
CA PRO A 68 15.76 -15.36 -25.41
C PRO A 68 15.43 -15.00 -23.96
N PRO A 69 14.33 -15.52 -23.39
CA PRO A 69 14.02 -15.34 -21.97
C PRO A 69 15.21 -15.76 -21.10
N ALA A 70 15.59 -14.92 -20.14
CA ALA A 70 16.69 -15.22 -19.23
C ALA A 70 16.34 -16.41 -18.33
N SER A 71 17.29 -17.31 -18.08
CA SER A 71 17.08 -18.43 -17.15
C SER A 71 17.00 -17.94 -15.70
N PHE A 72 16.41 -18.75 -14.80
CA PHE A 72 16.32 -18.47 -13.36
C PHE A 72 17.64 -17.94 -12.75
N LEU A 73 18.75 -18.61 -13.05
CA LEU A 73 20.08 -18.23 -12.55
C LEU A 73 20.55 -16.90 -13.14
N GLN A 74 20.24 -16.63 -14.40
CA GLN A 74 20.60 -15.36 -15.05
C GLN A 74 19.81 -14.20 -14.44
N VAL A 75 18.50 -14.38 -14.22
CA VAL A 75 17.60 -13.40 -13.60
C VAL A 75 18.10 -13.01 -12.20
N TRP A 76 18.48 -13.99 -11.36
CA TRP A 76 18.96 -13.73 -9.99
C TRP A 76 20.19 -12.81 -9.90
N HIS A 77 21.01 -12.81 -10.95
CA HIS A 77 22.22 -11.97 -11.02
C HIS A 77 21.99 -10.61 -11.69
N THR A 78 20.76 -10.30 -12.10
CA THR A 78 20.44 -9.01 -12.71
C THR A 78 20.27 -7.89 -11.67
N PRO A 79 20.60 -6.63 -12.01
CA PRO A 79 20.25 -5.46 -11.19
C PRO A 79 18.75 -5.38 -10.86
N GLN A 80 17.89 -5.76 -11.80
CA GLN A 80 16.44 -5.67 -11.69
C GLN A 80 15.86 -6.59 -10.59
N THR A 81 16.38 -7.82 -10.44
CA THR A 81 15.96 -8.70 -9.34
C THR A 81 16.43 -8.15 -7.99
N ARG A 82 17.60 -7.52 -7.92
CA ARG A 82 18.07 -6.86 -6.69
C ARG A 82 17.18 -5.67 -6.34
N GLU A 83 16.83 -4.84 -7.32
CA GLU A 83 15.90 -3.72 -7.15
C GLU A 83 14.52 -4.19 -6.66
N LEU A 84 13.97 -5.26 -7.26
CA LEU A 84 12.73 -5.90 -6.80
C LEU A 84 12.83 -6.33 -5.33
N LEU A 85 13.93 -7.01 -4.95
CA LEU A 85 14.15 -7.42 -3.56
C LEU A 85 14.26 -6.20 -2.63
N TYR A 86 14.97 -5.14 -3.03
CA TYR A 86 15.06 -3.90 -2.25
C TYR A 86 13.69 -3.25 -2.06
N LEU A 87 12.87 -3.17 -3.12
CA LEU A 87 11.52 -2.63 -3.06
C LEU A 87 10.63 -3.44 -2.12
N TYR A 88 10.70 -4.77 -2.17
CA TYR A 88 9.92 -5.63 -1.28
C TYR A 88 10.39 -5.58 0.18
N VAL A 89 11.70 -5.48 0.42
CA VAL A 89 12.24 -5.26 1.77
C VAL A 89 11.82 -3.89 2.30
N ALA A 90 11.80 -2.86 1.45
CA ALA A 90 11.27 -1.54 1.81
C ALA A 90 9.78 -1.60 2.13
N ALA A 91 8.96 -2.26 1.30
CA ALA A 91 7.54 -2.46 1.57
C ALA A 91 7.29 -3.23 2.87
N MET A 92 8.10 -4.25 3.17
CA MET A 92 8.06 -4.95 4.45
C MET A 92 8.39 -4.02 5.62
N ALA A 93 9.48 -3.26 5.54
CA ALA A 93 9.87 -2.36 6.62
C ALA A 93 8.81 -1.26 6.85
N PHE A 94 8.32 -0.63 5.79
CA PHE A 94 7.42 0.50 5.91
C PHE A 94 5.96 0.07 6.11
N SER A 95 5.39 -0.74 5.23
CA SER A 95 3.96 -1.10 5.27
C SER A 95 3.66 -2.28 6.20
N ALA A 96 4.58 -3.23 6.39
CA ALA A 96 4.32 -4.39 7.26
C ALA A 96 4.76 -4.19 8.72
N VAL A 97 5.60 -3.17 8.99
CA VAL A 97 6.14 -2.90 10.34
C VAL A 97 5.85 -1.47 10.79
N VAL A 98 6.42 -0.46 10.13
CA VAL A 98 6.35 0.93 10.60
C VAL A 98 4.93 1.47 10.61
N GLU A 99 4.17 1.31 9.53
CA GLU A 99 2.79 1.77 9.43
C GLU A 99 1.88 1.16 10.51
N PRO A 100 1.79 -0.18 10.65
CA PRO A 100 0.97 -0.81 11.68
C PRO A 100 1.34 -0.33 13.07
N MET A 101 2.65 -0.19 13.35
CA MET A 101 3.12 0.29 14.65
C MET A 101 2.67 1.73 14.92
N LEU A 102 2.84 2.64 13.96
CA LEU A 102 2.46 4.05 14.13
C LEU A 102 0.94 4.21 14.26
N LEU A 103 0.16 3.49 13.47
CA LEU A 103 -1.31 3.51 13.56
C LEU A 103 -1.82 2.87 14.85
N TYR A 104 -1.19 1.80 15.32
CA TYR A 104 -1.49 1.21 16.62
C TYR A 104 -1.21 2.18 17.77
N LEU A 105 -0.04 2.82 17.76
CA LEU A 105 0.32 3.84 18.75
C LEU A 105 -0.65 5.02 18.72
N ALA A 106 -1.00 5.51 17.53
CA ALA A 106 -1.96 6.59 17.37
C ALA A 106 -3.29 6.23 18.02
N ARG A 107 -3.82 5.04 17.73
CA ARG A 107 -5.14 4.61 18.23
C ARG A 107 -5.18 4.34 19.73
N TYR A 108 -4.17 3.66 20.27
CA TYR A 108 -4.24 3.06 21.61
C TYR A 108 -3.39 3.75 22.66
N LYS A 109 -2.44 4.62 22.27
CA LYS A 109 -1.49 5.26 23.19
C LYS A 109 -1.60 6.77 23.24
N LEU A 110 -2.21 7.42 22.24
CA LEU A 110 -2.47 8.85 22.29
C LEU A 110 -3.73 9.13 23.10
N HIS A 111 -3.65 10.16 23.95
CA HIS A 111 -4.72 10.54 24.86
C HIS A 111 -5.75 11.47 24.19
N ASP A 112 -5.32 12.29 23.22
CA ASP A 112 -6.18 13.22 22.49
C ASP A 112 -6.57 12.65 21.11
N ALA A 113 -7.85 12.80 20.77
CA ALA A 113 -8.37 12.49 19.44
C ALA A 113 -7.73 13.38 18.37
N ARG A 114 -7.41 14.64 18.71
CA ARG A 114 -6.74 15.55 17.77
C ARG A 114 -5.33 15.07 17.43
N ASP A 115 -4.55 14.66 18.43
CA ASP A 115 -3.20 14.13 18.21
C ASP A 115 -3.24 12.82 17.43
N THR A 116 -4.22 11.97 17.73
CA THR A 116 -4.51 10.75 16.95
C THR A 116 -4.76 11.07 15.48
N GLU A 117 -5.62 12.05 15.20
CA GLU A 117 -5.97 12.46 13.84
C GLU A 117 -4.74 12.98 13.09
N LEU A 118 -3.91 13.81 13.72
CA LEU A 118 -2.70 14.37 13.10
C LEU A 118 -1.69 13.27 12.77
N VAL A 119 -1.44 12.35 13.69
CA VAL A 119 -0.50 11.23 13.47
C VAL A 119 -1.04 10.29 12.39
N ALA A 120 -2.30 9.87 12.49
CA ALA A 120 -2.91 8.99 11.50
C ALA A 120 -2.93 9.64 10.10
N THR A 121 -3.25 10.94 10.01
CA THR A 121 -3.20 11.69 8.74
C THR A 121 -1.80 11.72 8.15
N GLY A 122 -0.78 12.03 8.97
CA GLY A 122 0.61 12.06 8.52
C GLY A 122 1.09 10.71 7.98
N VAL A 123 0.75 9.62 8.69
CA VAL A 123 1.05 8.25 8.24
C VAL A 123 0.32 7.98 6.93
N LEU A 124 -1.00 8.10 6.90
CA LEU A 124 -1.79 7.71 5.74
C LEU A 124 -1.51 8.55 4.49
N LEU A 125 -1.15 9.83 4.62
CA LEU A 125 -0.69 10.64 3.50
C LEU A 125 0.67 10.19 2.95
N SER A 126 1.59 9.80 3.84
CA SER A 126 2.90 9.30 3.42
C SER A 126 2.77 8.00 2.64
N PHE A 127 1.93 7.08 3.11
CA PHE A 127 1.66 5.81 2.42
C PHE A 127 0.78 5.99 1.18
N LEU A 128 -0.14 6.95 1.16
CA LEU A 128 -0.86 7.34 -0.06
C LEU A 128 0.11 7.77 -1.16
N ALA A 129 1.11 8.59 -0.82
CA ALA A 129 2.12 9.01 -1.78
C ALA A 129 2.95 7.82 -2.28
N PHE A 130 3.35 6.93 -1.37
CA PHE A 130 4.02 5.68 -1.72
C PHE A 130 3.20 4.84 -2.70
N ASP A 131 1.91 4.62 -2.44
CA ASP A 131 1.03 3.81 -3.29
C ASP A 131 0.89 4.41 -4.70
N VAL A 132 0.77 5.74 -4.81
CA VAL A 132 0.74 6.44 -6.10
C VAL A 132 2.04 6.25 -6.87
N PHE A 133 3.19 6.46 -6.20
CA PHE A 133 4.49 6.28 -6.84
C PHE A 133 4.74 4.82 -7.23
N HIS A 134 4.29 3.85 -6.43
CA HIS A 134 4.40 2.43 -6.72
C HIS A 134 3.58 2.05 -7.97
N ALA A 135 2.31 2.45 -8.03
CA ALA A 135 1.46 2.19 -9.20
C ALA A 135 2.04 2.85 -10.46
N ALA A 136 2.48 4.11 -10.34
CA ALA A 136 3.06 4.85 -11.45
C ALA A 136 4.37 4.23 -11.94
N ALA A 137 5.24 3.78 -11.02
CA ALA A 137 6.48 3.10 -11.36
C ALA A 137 6.20 1.76 -12.07
N ASN A 138 5.25 0.97 -11.57
CA ASN A 138 4.86 -0.28 -12.22
C ASN A 138 4.33 -0.03 -13.65
N TRP A 139 3.46 0.96 -13.83
CA TRP A 139 2.96 1.32 -15.15
C TRP A 139 4.06 1.90 -16.07
N ALA A 140 4.99 2.68 -15.52
CA ALA A 140 6.15 3.20 -16.25
C ALA A 140 7.04 2.08 -16.82
N VAL A 141 7.17 0.98 -16.08
CA VAL A 141 7.99 -0.18 -16.45
C VAL A 141 7.24 -1.15 -17.36
N VAL A 142 5.99 -1.46 -17.03
CA VAL A 142 5.23 -2.57 -17.62
C VAL A 142 4.20 -2.09 -18.67
N GLY A 143 3.83 -0.81 -18.65
CA GLY A 143 2.91 -0.23 -19.62
C GLY A 143 1.48 -0.75 -19.47
N SER A 144 0.74 -0.86 -20.58
CA SER A 144 -0.65 -1.32 -20.58
C SER A 144 -0.83 -2.75 -20.05
N GLU A 145 0.23 -3.57 -20.08
CA GLU A 145 0.22 -4.92 -19.49
C GLU A 145 0.00 -4.89 -17.98
N SER A 146 0.29 -3.77 -17.31
CA SER A 146 -0.02 -3.60 -15.89
C SER A 146 -1.52 -3.46 -15.61
N LEU A 147 -2.37 -3.29 -16.64
CA LEU A 147 -3.81 -3.10 -16.47
C LEU A 147 -4.60 -4.39 -16.69
N THR A 148 -4.26 -5.15 -17.73
CA THR A 148 -5.03 -6.32 -18.20
C THR A 148 -4.15 -7.47 -18.68
N GLY A 149 -2.83 -7.34 -18.55
CA GLY A 149 -1.86 -8.29 -19.05
C GLY A 149 -1.60 -9.44 -18.09
N ASP A 150 -0.32 -9.71 -17.84
CA ASP A 150 0.11 -10.71 -16.87
C ASP A 150 -0.53 -10.48 -15.48
N MET A 151 -1.03 -11.54 -14.87
CA MET A 151 -1.76 -11.46 -13.60
C MET A 151 -0.93 -10.79 -12.50
N TYR A 152 0.38 -11.04 -12.45
CA TYR A 152 1.25 -10.43 -11.44
C TYR A 152 1.53 -8.96 -11.74
N ALA A 153 1.71 -8.59 -13.01
CA ALA A 153 1.82 -7.20 -13.43
C ALA A 153 0.56 -6.40 -13.04
N ALA A 154 -0.62 -7.00 -13.27
CA ALA A 154 -1.90 -6.44 -12.88
C ALA A 154 -2.04 -6.31 -11.37
N ILE A 155 -1.69 -7.35 -10.60
CA ILE A 155 -1.71 -7.32 -9.13
C ILE A 155 -0.81 -6.21 -8.59
N ASN A 156 0.40 -6.06 -9.12
CA ASN A 156 1.38 -5.06 -8.68
C ASN A 156 0.96 -3.61 -9.01
N PHE A 157 0.03 -3.41 -9.94
CA PHE A 157 -0.59 -2.12 -10.22
C PHE A 157 -1.84 -1.89 -9.36
N TRP A 158 -2.76 -2.86 -9.36
CA TRP A 158 -4.09 -2.70 -8.79
C TRP A 158 -4.10 -2.73 -7.26
N ILE A 159 -3.20 -3.46 -6.61
CA ILE A 159 -3.11 -3.46 -5.14
C ILE A 159 -2.81 -2.04 -4.62
N PRO A 160 -1.74 -1.35 -5.06
CA PRO A 160 -1.51 0.04 -4.67
C PRO A 160 -2.69 0.97 -5.01
N VAL A 161 -3.33 0.80 -6.16
CA VAL A 161 -4.54 1.60 -6.52
C VAL A 161 -5.68 1.38 -5.53
N VAL A 162 -5.93 0.15 -5.10
CA VAL A 162 -6.92 -0.16 -4.06
C VAL A 162 -6.55 0.54 -2.75
N TRP A 163 -5.26 0.54 -2.37
CA TRP A 163 -4.80 1.25 -1.18
C TRP A 163 -4.96 2.77 -1.29
N VAL A 164 -4.67 3.37 -2.44
CA VAL A 164 -4.96 4.78 -2.73
C VAL A 164 -6.43 5.10 -2.45
N VAL A 165 -7.35 4.26 -2.94
CA VAL A 165 -8.79 4.44 -2.72
C VAL A 165 -9.15 4.34 -1.25
N ILE A 166 -8.70 3.30 -0.55
CA ILE A 166 -9.00 3.07 0.87
C ILE A 166 -8.46 4.23 1.74
N ARG A 167 -7.22 4.67 1.50
CA ARG A 167 -6.61 5.79 2.22
C ARG A 167 -7.33 7.10 1.95
N SER A 168 -7.74 7.34 0.71
CA SER A 168 -8.54 8.51 0.33
C SER A 168 -9.91 8.49 1.02
N MET A 169 -10.57 7.33 1.09
CA MET A 169 -11.81 7.17 1.84
C MET A 169 -11.63 7.52 3.32
N TRP A 170 -10.53 7.07 3.93
CA TRP A 170 -10.23 7.44 5.31
C TRP A 170 -10.04 8.96 5.47
N LEU A 171 -9.25 9.59 4.60
CA LEU A 171 -8.97 11.04 4.62
C LEU A 171 -10.25 11.88 4.43
N LEU A 172 -11.20 11.39 3.64
CA LEU A 172 -12.52 12.00 3.45
C LEU A 172 -13.48 11.74 4.63
N GLY A 173 -13.05 11.00 5.66
CA GLY A 173 -13.86 10.70 6.84
C GLY A 173 -14.88 9.57 6.64
N VAL A 174 -14.77 8.77 5.58
CA VAL A 174 -15.70 7.66 5.32
C VAL A 174 -15.62 6.63 6.45
N GLY A 175 -16.77 6.32 7.04
CA GLY A 175 -16.89 5.35 8.14
C GLY A 175 -16.51 5.90 9.51
N ARG A 176 -16.19 7.20 9.63
CA ARG A 176 -16.01 7.87 10.92
C ARG A 176 -17.34 8.35 11.47
N SER A 177 -17.57 8.15 12.75
CA SER A 177 -18.76 8.66 13.44
C SER A 177 -18.57 10.16 13.69
N VAL A 178 -19.20 11.01 12.87
CA VAL A 178 -19.22 12.45 13.10
C VAL A 178 -20.20 12.73 14.24
N THR A 179 -19.71 12.77 15.49
CA THR A 179 -20.46 13.41 16.57
C THR A 179 -20.43 14.91 16.33
N HIS A 180 -21.35 15.39 15.49
CA HIS A 180 -21.67 16.81 15.38
C HIS A 180 -22.07 17.31 16.77
N CYS A 181 -21.19 18.05 17.44
CA CYS A 181 -21.63 18.95 18.48
C CYS A 181 -22.43 20.06 17.77
N LYS A 182 -23.75 19.99 17.83
CA LYS A 182 -24.61 21.12 17.44
C LYS A 182 -24.32 22.27 18.42
N THR A 183 -23.40 23.14 18.04
CA THR A 183 -23.41 24.54 18.47
C THR A 183 -24.65 25.18 17.84
N GLU A 184 -25.66 25.40 18.67
CA GLU A 184 -26.77 26.32 18.39
C GLU A 184 -26.29 27.75 18.65
#